data_AF-A1D0Q5-F1
#
_entry.id   AF-A1D0Q5-F1
#
_cell.length_a   1.000
_cell.length_b   1.000
_cell.length_c   1.000
_cell.angle_alpha   90.00
_cell.angle_beta   90.00
_cell.angle_gamma   90.00
#
_symmetry.space_group_name_H-M   'P 1'
#
loop_
_entity.id
_entity.type
_entity.pdbx_description
1 polymer ?
#
loop_
_entity_poly.entity_id
_entity_poly.type
_entity_poly.pdbx_seq_one_letter_code
_entity_poly.pdbx_strand_id
1 'polypeptide(L)'
;MATTPTASTEEVYLFNRNGFERQSESKTDTCYTVHDILEPFPNKFHNPYDVVHVRLMVLAVKKDDIRVAAMNVAALLKIETRDLSFNPPSETTTKVREIMRASSIASELTNAPSIKIEQAFKELGLVDVIVEDYNSINRLDLVNHVREWTKAGAKAALYYALLRGQTVKNEEEARSASARLWEAYAAQIDGGGGVVPSIPLKMILGRKVSGSAS
;
A
#
# COMPACT_ATOMS: atom_id res chain seq x y z
N MET A 1 -23.68 39.63 13.53
CA MET A 1 -22.93 39.38 12.29
C MET A 1 -22.24 38.04 12.46
N ALA A 2 -22.62 37.04 11.67
CA ALA A 2 -21.99 35.73 11.70
C ALA A 2 -20.69 35.79 10.88
N THR A 3 -19.57 35.50 11.51
CA THR A 3 -18.28 35.32 10.84
C THR A 3 -18.35 34.04 10.01
N THR A 4 -18.24 34.18 8.69
CA THR A 4 -18.09 33.06 7.75
C THR A 4 -16.86 32.24 8.14
N PRO A 5 -16.94 30.91 8.25
CA PRO A 5 -15.76 30.08 8.49
C PRO A 5 -14.84 30.20 7.28
N THR A 6 -13.59 30.63 7.51
CA THR A 6 -12.52 30.63 6.52
C THR A 6 -12.31 29.19 6.06
N ALA A 7 -12.37 28.96 4.75
CA ALA A 7 -12.04 27.66 4.17
C ALA A 7 -10.61 27.29 4.59
N SER A 8 -10.43 26.18 5.30
CA SER A 8 -9.11 25.64 5.60
C SER A 8 -8.50 25.13 4.30
N THR A 9 -7.47 25.81 3.79
CA THR A 9 -6.65 25.31 2.70
C THR A 9 -5.79 24.18 3.24
N GLU A 10 -6.15 22.94 2.89
CA GLU A 10 -5.32 21.75 3.17
C GLU A 10 -4.17 21.72 2.16
N GLU A 11 -2.94 21.98 2.61
CA GLU A 11 -1.75 21.80 1.77
C GLU A 11 -1.35 20.32 1.73
N VAL A 12 -1.35 19.73 0.54
CA VAL A 12 -1.06 18.30 0.36
C VAL A 12 0.32 18.11 -0.25
N TYR A 13 1.15 17.30 0.40
CA TYR A 13 2.49 16.93 -0.07
C TYR A 13 2.55 15.45 -0.44
N LEU A 14 2.92 15.16 -1.67
CA LEU A 14 3.01 13.80 -2.20
C LEU A 14 4.46 13.42 -2.48
N PHE A 15 4.90 12.28 -1.91
CA PHE A 15 6.24 11.72 -2.05
C PHE A 15 6.20 10.36 -2.77
N ASN A 16 7.03 10.18 -3.80
CA ASN A 16 7.14 8.91 -4.54
C ASN A 16 8.60 8.68 -4.99
N ARG A 17 9.01 7.41 -5.06
CA ARG A 17 10.34 6.96 -5.49
C ARG A 17 10.49 6.92 -7.02
N ASN A 18 9.41 6.68 -7.74
CA ASN A 18 9.40 6.67 -9.20
C ASN A 18 8.67 7.91 -9.72
N GLY A 19 9.14 8.46 -10.85
CA GLY A 19 8.50 9.57 -11.56
C GLY A 19 7.18 9.16 -12.21
N PHE A 20 6.23 8.65 -11.41
CA PHE A 20 4.87 8.35 -11.86
C PHE A 20 4.32 9.62 -12.51
N GLU A 21 3.88 9.49 -13.75
CA GLU A 21 3.49 10.62 -14.57
C GLU A 21 2.52 11.52 -13.81
N ARG A 22 2.87 12.81 -13.78
CA ARG A 22 2.01 13.93 -13.41
C ARG A 22 0.63 13.68 -14.03
N GLN A 23 -0.34 13.21 -13.25
CA GLN A 23 -1.73 13.47 -13.58
C GLN A 23 -1.97 14.92 -13.21
N SER A 24 -1.81 15.79 -14.21
CA SER A 24 -1.98 17.23 -14.11
C SER A 24 -3.46 17.56 -13.93
N GLU A 25 -3.89 17.64 -12.68
CA GLU A 25 -4.94 18.58 -12.30
C GLU A 25 -4.42 19.32 -11.08
N SER A 26 -3.69 20.41 -11.34
CA SER A 26 -3.16 21.28 -10.29
C SER A 26 -4.33 21.91 -9.55
N LYS A 27 -4.76 21.31 -8.45
CA LYS A 27 -5.30 22.11 -7.35
C LYS A 27 -4.17 23.03 -6.89
N THR A 28 -4.47 24.32 -6.73
CA THR A 28 -3.49 25.38 -6.44
C THR A 28 -2.69 25.14 -5.15
N ASP A 29 -3.13 24.21 -4.30
CA ASP A 29 -2.65 24.03 -2.94
C ASP A 29 -1.94 22.65 -2.76
N THR A 30 -1.47 22.01 -3.84
CA THR A 30 -0.79 20.71 -3.78
C THR A 30 0.66 20.80 -4.27
N CYS A 31 1.61 20.35 -3.45
CA CYS A 31 3.03 20.28 -3.78
C CYS A 31 3.49 18.84 -3.99
N TYR A 32 4.27 18.60 -5.04
CA TYR A 32 4.81 17.29 -5.37
C TYR A 32 6.32 17.29 -5.20
N THR A 33 6.87 16.29 -4.50
CA THR A 33 8.31 16.11 -4.33
C THR A 33 8.69 14.65 -4.56
N VAL A 34 9.74 14.41 -5.33
CA VAL A 34 10.35 13.08 -5.43
C VAL A 34 11.32 12.94 -4.27
N HIS A 35 11.13 11.92 -3.44
CA HIS A 35 12.00 11.64 -2.27
C HIS A 35 12.13 10.14 -2.07
N ASP A 36 13.34 9.67 -1.76
CA ASP A 36 13.55 8.29 -1.33
C ASP A 36 13.23 8.17 0.15
N ILE A 37 12.22 7.36 0.49
CA ILE A 37 11.75 7.15 1.87
C ILE A 37 12.82 6.55 2.80
N LEU A 38 13.88 5.97 2.23
CA LEU A 38 15.03 5.45 2.97
C LEU A 38 16.04 6.53 3.36
N GLU A 39 15.94 7.72 2.74
CA GLU A 39 16.72 8.90 3.10
C GLU A 39 15.93 9.78 4.08
N PRO A 40 16.61 10.43 5.06
CA PRO A 40 15.98 11.43 5.91
C PRO A 40 15.32 12.54 5.08
N PHE A 41 14.10 12.93 5.44
CA PHE A 41 13.45 14.07 4.80
C PHE A 41 14.23 15.36 5.10
N PRO A 42 14.31 16.32 4.17
CA PRO A 42 14.86 17.64 4.45
C PRO A 42 14.19 18.31 5.66
N ASN A 43 14.98 19.00 6.50
CA ASN A 43 14.50 19.63 7.76
C ASN A 43 13.28 20.55 7.57
N LYS A 44 13.13 21.18 6.41
CA LYS A 44 11.95 22.01 6.08
C LYS A 44 10.62 21.27 6.12
N PHE A 45 10.66 19.94 6.04
CA PHE A 45 9.48 19.07 6.10
C PHE A 45 9.28 18.43 7.47
N HIS A 46 10.07 18.79 8.49
CA HIS A 46 9.97 18.19 9.83
C HIS A 46 8.96 18.94 10.69
N ASN A 47 7.92 18.24 11.15
CA ASN A 47 6.85 18.76 12.00
C ASN A 47 5.88 19.84 11.43
N PRO A 48 5.81 20.18 10.12
CA PRO A 48 4.77 21.11 9.64
C PRO A 48 3.42 20.43 9.39
N TYR A 49 3.36 19.10 9.45
CA TYR A 49 2.18 18.33 9.03
C TYR A 49 1.32 17.91 10.21
N ASP A 50 0.03 18.22 10.15
CA ASP A 50 -0.97 17.71 11.09
C ASP A 50 -1.23 16.22 10.88
N VAL A 51 -1.17 15.79 9.62
CA VAL A 51 -1.36 14.40 9.19
C VAL A 51 -0.43 14.10 8.03
N VAL A 52 0.25 12.97 8.11
CA VAL A 52 0.91 12.35 6.96
C VAL A 52 0.25 11.03 6.67
N HIS A 53 0.10 10.70 5.39
CA HIS A 53 -0.57 9.48 4.99
C HIS A 53 0.32 8.73 4.03
N VAL A 54 0.85 7.60 4.49
CA VAL A 54 1.64 6.71 3.64
C VAL A 54 0.81 5.50 3.29
N ARG A 55 0.63 5.25 1.98
CA ARG A 55 -0.13 4.10 1.48
C ARG A 55 0.78 3.16 0.72
N LEU A 56 0.58 1.86 0.91
CA LEU A 56 1.23 0.80 0.11
C LEU A 56 2.77 0.81 0.13
N MET A 57 3.40 1.47 1.11
CA MET A 57 4.86 1.50 1.30
C MET A 57 5.49 0.10 1.28
N VAL A 58 4.75 -0.88 1.79
CA VAL A 58 5.20 -2.25 2.04
C VAL A 58 5.42 -3.07 0.77
N LEU A 59 4.88 -2.61 -0.36
CA LEU A 59 5.14 -3.21 -1.68
C LEU A 59 6.40 -2.64 -2.35
N ALA A 60 6.98 -1.59 -1.78
CA ALA A 60 8.10 -0.84 -2.35
C ALA A 60 9.38 -0.89 -1.50
N VAL A 61 9.29 -1.34 -0.24
CA VAL A 61 10.39 -1.33 0.74
C VAL A 61 10.73 -2.77 1.16
N LYS A 62 12.02 -3.12 1.15
CA LYS A 62 12.48 -4.44 1.60
C LYS A 62 12.23 -4.65 3.09
N LYS A 63 12.10 -5.91 3.50
CA LYS A 63 11.82 -6.34 4.87
C LYS A 63 12.72 -5.69 5.92
N ASP A 64 13.99 -5.50 5.60
CA ASP A 64 15.01 -4.99 6.53
C ASP A 64 15.07 -3.46 6.54
N ASP A 65 14.61 -2.82 5.46
CA ASP A 65 14.54 -1.37 5.31
C ASP A 65 13.27 -0.76 5.95
N ILE A 66 12.29 -1.59 6.34
CA ILE A 66 11.02 -1.11 6.94
C ILE A 66 11.27 -0.24 8.17
N ARG A 67 12.26 -0.60 9.00
CA ARG A 67 12.60 0.20 10.18
C ARG A 67 13.07 1.59 9.77
N VAL A 68 13.98 1.68 8.81
CA VAL A 68 14.53 2.95 8.31
C VAL A 68 13.41 3.79 7.69
N ALA A 69 12.57 3.20 6.84
CA ALA A 69 11.43 3.87 6.25
C ALA A 69 10.44 4.38 7.32
N ALA A 70 10.13 3.55 8.32
CA ALA A 70 9.25 3.94 9.43
C ALA A 70 9.85 5.08 10.27
N MET A 71 11.17 5.09 10.49
CA MET A 71 11.87 6.19 11.17
C MET A 71 11.77 7.50 10.40
N ASN A 72 12.07 7.47 9.10
CA ASN A 72 12.01 8.67 8.26
C ASN A 72 10.57 9.18 8.12
N VAL A 73 9.58 8.30 7.99
CA VAL A 73 8.16 8.69 7.98
C VAL A 73 7.69 9.14 9.35
N ALA A 74 8.21 8.61 10.46
CA ALA A 74 7.85 9.10 11.80
C ALA A 74 8.32 10.56 12.03
N ALA A 75 9.24 11.07 11.21
CA ALA A 75 9.52 12.50 11.16
C ALA A 75 8.36 13.32 10.55
N LEU A 76 7.39 12.66 9.91
CA LEU A 76 6.30 13.22 9.10
C LEU A 76 4.87 12.87 9.64
N LEU A 77 4.60 11.59 9.92
CA LEU A 77 3.46 10.90 10.62
C LEU A 77 2.01 10.75 10.10
N LYS A 78 1.71 9.56 9.54
CA LYS A 78 0.67 8.53 9.83
C LYS A 78 0.64 7.52 8.64
N ILE A 79 0.42 6.20 8.88
CA ILE A 79 0.70 5.14 7.88
C ILE A 79 -0.45 4.13 7.71
N GLU A 80 -0.70 3.69 6.47
CA GLU A 80 -1.62 2.64 6.06
C GLU A 80 -0.87 1.45 5.41
N THR A 81 -1.23 0.22 5.80
CA THR A 81 -0.61 -1.03 5.32
C THR A 81 -1.66 -1.99 4.77
N ARG A 82 -1.26 -2.97 3.95
CA ARG A 82 -2.17 -3.86 3.19
C ARG A 82 -1.85 -5.33 3.35
N ASP A 83 -2.91 -6.13 3.43
CA ASP A 83 -2.99 -7.56 3.16
C ASP A 83 -4.10 -7.83 2.11
N LEU A 84 -4.08 -8.97 1.43
CA LEU A 84 -5.08 -9.32 0.39
C LEU A 84 -5.61 -10.74 0.61
N SER A 85 -6.94 -10.88 0.72
CA SER A 85 -7.62 -12.16 0.87
C SER A 85 -8.78 -12.31 -0.12
N PHE A 86 -9.35 -13.51 -0.23
CA PHE A 86 -10.45 -13.80 -1.15
C PHE A 86 -11.45 -14.69 -0.44
N ASN A 87 -12.74 -14.46 -0.67
CA ASN A 87 -13.80 -15.27 -0.08
C ASN A 87 -14.97 -15.55 -1.06
N PRO A 88 -15.40 -16.82 -1.21
CA PRO A 88 -14.65 -18.03 -0.88
C PRO A 88 -13.39 -18.13 -1.76
N PRO A 89 -12.30 -18.73 -1.25
CA PRO A 89 -11.15 -19.00 -2.09
C PRO A 89 -11.51 -20.03 -3.16
N SER A 90 -10.89 -19.88 -4.32
CA SER A 90 -10.93 -20.84 -5.44
C SER A 90 -9.52 -21.35 -5.71
N GLU A 91 -9.38 -22.43 -6.49
CA GLU A 91 -8.07 -22.95 -6.88
C GLU A 91 -7.24 -21.86 -7.59
N THR A 92 -7.85 -21.13 -8.53
CA THR A 92 -7.15 -20.09 -9.31
C THR A 92 -6.75 -18.89 -8.44
N THR A 93 -7.63 -18.41 -7.55
CA THR A 93 -7.32 -17.27 -6.67
C THR A 93 -6.27 -17.65 -5.62
N THR A 94 -6.27 -18.92 -5.17
CA THR A 94 -5.22 -19.47 -4.30
C THR A 94 -3.89 -19.51 -5.03
N LYS A 95 -3.85 -20.04 -6.26
CA LYS A 95 -2.64 -20.09 -7.09
C LYS A 95 -2.06 -18.70 -7.38
N VAL A 96 -2.90 -17.74 -7.74
CA VAL A 96 -2.47 -16.33 -7.94
C VAL A 96 -1.86 -15.77 -6.65
N ARG A 97 -2.50 -16.00 -5.51
CA ARG A 97 -1.99 -15.55 -4.20
C ARG A 97 -0.62 -16.17 -3.89
N GLU A 98 -0.44 -17.45 -4.14
CA GLU A 98 0.83 -18.15 -3.90
C GLU A 98 1.96 -17.63 -4.78
N ILE A 99 1.68 -17.38 -6.08
CA ILE A 99 2.64 -16.77 -7.00
C ILE A 99 3.06 -15.37 -6.51
N MET A 100 2.09 -14.54 -6.11
CA MET A 100 2.39 -13.21 -5.57
C MET A 100 3.21 -13.28 -4.27
N ARG A 101 2.88 -14.23 -3.39
CA ARG A 101 3.62 -14.48 -2.15
C ARG A 101 5.05 -14.93 -2.42
N ALA A 102 5.25 -15.88 -3.34
CA ALA A 102 6.56 -16.36 -3.74
C ALA A 102 7.42 -15.23 -4.32
N SER A 103 6.84 -14.42 -5.21
CA SER A 103 7.50 -13.22 -5.73
C SER A 103 7.88 -12.22 -4.64
N SER A 104 7.02 -12.02 -3.65
CA SER A 104 7.30 -11.09 -2.53
C SER A 104 8.48 -11.56 -1.71
N ILE A 105 8.54 -12.86 -1.40
CA ILE A 105 9.67 -13.48 -0.70
C ILE A 105 10.96 -13.35 -1.51
N ALA A 106 10.91 -13.67 -2.81
CA ALA A 106 12.05 -13.56 -3.71
C ALA A 106 12.55 -12.11 -3.87
N SER A 107 11.65 -11.13 -3.65
CA SER A 107 11.98 -9.70 -3.68
C SER A 107 12.38 -9.15 -2.31
N GLU A 108 12.63 -10.02 -1.32
CA GLU A 108 12.98 -9.65 0.06
C GLU A 108 11.93 -8.77 0.76
N LEU A 109 10.68 -8.82 0.30
CA LEU A 109 9.56 -8.10 0.93
C LEU A 109 9.04 -8.88 2.14
N THR A 110 8.39 -8.17 3.06
CA THR A 110 7.78 -8.81 4.22
C THR A 110 6.35 -9.29 3.94
N ASN A 111 5.99 -10.43 4.53
CA ASN A 111 4.59 -10.93 4.55
C ASN A 111 3.85 -10.50 5.83
N ALA A 112 4.48 -9.76 6.73
CA ALA A 112 3.88 -9.27 7.98
C ALA A 112 4.16 -7.77 8.17
N PRO A 113 3.82 -6.92 7.19
CA PRO A 113 4.23 -5.52 7.20
C PRO A 113 3.66 -4.74 8.37
N SER A 114 2.39 -4.98 8.72
CA SER A 114 1.72 -4.27 9.80
C SER A 114 2.41 -4.49 11.15
N ILE A 115 2.82 -5.74 11.43
CA ILE A 115 3.50 -6.11 12.68
C ILE A 115 4.84 -5.38 12.77
N LYS A 116 5.62 -5.37 11.69
CA LYS A 116 6.92 -4.70 11.66
C LYS A 116 6.82 -3.19 11.78
N ILE A 117 5.81 -2.58 11.15
CA ILE A 117 5.59 -1.12 11.23
C ILE A 117 5.11 -0.74 12.63
N GLU A 118 4.17 -1.49 13.20
CA GLU A 118 3.70 -1.29 14.57
C GLU A 118 4.86 -1.39 15.58
N GLN A 119 5.72 -2.40 15.44
CA GLN A 119 6.92 -2.55 16.28
C GLN A 119 7.87 -1.36 16.13
N ALA A 120 8.19 -0.96 14.90
CA ALA A 120 9.04 0.19 14.65
C ALA A 120 8.47 1.47 15.27
N PHE A 121 7.16 1.68 15.18
CA PHE A 121 6.48 2.83 15.77
C PHE A 121 6.55 2.86 17.29
N LYS A 122 6.35 1.70 17.93
CA LYS A 122 6.49 1.57 19.39
C LYS A 122 7.94 1.82 19.85
N GLU A 123 8.93 1.27 19.14
CA GLU A 123 10.35 1.50 19.41
C GLU A 123 10.75 2.98 19.26
N LEU A 124 10.06 3.71 18.38
CA LEU A 124 10.27 5.15 18.17
C LEU A 124 9.55 6.03 19.20
N GLY A 125 8.86 5.43 20.18
CA GLY A 125 8.16 6.18 21.22
C GLY A 125 6.89 6.90 20.75
N LEU A 126 6.32 6.50 19.60
CA LEU A 126 4.99 6.96 19.23
C LEU A 126 3.98 6.45 20.26
N VAL A 127 3.06 7.32 20.64
CA VAL A 127 1.96 7.00 21.56
C VAL A 127 0.67 6.75 20.79
N ASP A 128 -0.29 6.13 21.47
CA ASP A 128 -1.62 5.79 20.92
C ASP A 128 -1.52 4.98 19.63
N VAL A 129 -0.57 4.04 19.57
CA VAL A 129 -0.41 3.19 18.40
C VAL A 129 -1.60 2.24 18.29
N ILE A 130 -2.52 2.54 17.38
CA ILE A 130 -3.72 1.73 17.09
C ILE A 130 -3.61 1.10 15.71
N VAL A 131 -3.99 -0.17 15.64
CA VAL A 131 -4.07 -0.96 14.41
C VAL A 131 -5.55 -1.20 14.13
N GLU A 132 -6.06 -0.56 13.08
CA GLU A 132 -7.43 -0.78 12.63
C GLU A 132 -7.43 -1.76 11.45
N ASP A 133 -8.22 -2.82 11.58
CA ASP A 133 -8.49 -3.75 10.50
C ASP A 133 -9.63 -3.20 9.64
N TYR A 134 -9.33 -2.91 8.39
CA TYR A 134 -10.31 -2.56 7.37
C TYR A 134 -10.52 -3.76 6.45
N ASN A 135 -11.77 -4.13 6.18
CA ASN A 135 -12.09 -5.21 5.26
C ASN A 135 -13.29 -4.84 4.38
N SER A 136 -13.18 -5.10 3.08
CA SER A 136 -14.23 -4.84 2.10
C SER A 136 -15.36 -5.86 2.09
N ILE A 137 -15.26 -6.97 2.83
CA ILE A 137 -16.20 -8.11 2.74
C ILE A 137 -17.67 -7.72 2.98
N ASN A 138 -17.94 -6.77 3.87
CA ASN A 138 -19.29 -6.30 4.20
C ASN A 138 -19.65 -4.95 3.56
N ARG A 139 -18.85 -4.49 2.60
CA ARG A 139 -19.02 -3.19 1.93
C ARG A 139 -19.54 -3.40 0.51
N LEU A 140 -20.85 -3.63 0.40
CA LEU A 140 -21.53 -3.88 -0.88
C LEU A 140 -21.30 -2.74 -1.89
N ASP A 141 -21.19 -1.50 -1.41
CA ASP A 141 -20.86 -0.31 -2.19
C ASP A 141 -19.47 -0.35 -2.83
N LEU A 142 -18.56 -1.16 -2.30
CA LEU A 142 -17.17 -1.29 -2.76
C LEU A 142 -16.92 -2.54 -3.60
N VAL A 143 -17.90 -3.44 -3.75
CA VAL A 143 -17.70 -4.74 -4.43
C VAL A 143 -17.11 -4.54 -5.82
N ASN A 144 -17.69 -3.68 -6.65
CA ASN A 144 -17.19 -3.46 -8.02
C ASN A 144 -15.81 -2.81 -8.02
N HIS A 145 -15.56 -1.82 -7.16
CA HIS A 145 -14.25 -1.18 -7.03
C HIS A 145 -13.16 -2.19 -6.63
N VAL A 146 -13.46 -3.07 -5.68
CA VAL A 146 -12.55 -4.10 -5.20
C VAL A 146 -12.28 -5.15 -6.28
N ARG A 147 -13.30 -5.57 -7.04
CA ARG A 147 -13.14 -6.44 -8.20
C ARG A 147 -12.20 -5.81 -9.22
N GLU A 148 -12.49 -4.60 -9.69
CA GLU A 148 -11.66 -3.93 -10.68
C GLU A 148 -10.23 -3.67 -10.19
N TRP A 149 -10.08 -3.25 -8.95
CA TRP A 149 -8.77 -2.94 -8.38
C TRP A 149 -7.89 -4.20 -8.24
N THR A 150 -8.44 -5.29 -7.72
CA THR A 150 -7.68 -6.56 -7.59
C THR A 150 -7.40 -7.20 -8.94
N LYS A 151 -8.31 -7.03 -9.90
CA LYS A 151 -8.12 -7.39 -11.30
C LYS A 151 -6.93 -6.63 -11.91
N ALA A 152 -6.97 -5.31 -11.90
CA ALA A 152 -5.87 -4.49 -12.41
C ALA A 152 -4.53 -4.81 -11.74
N GLY A 153 -4.52 -4.98 -10.41
CA GLY A 153 -3.32 -5.36 -9.66
C GLY A 153 -2.72 -6.69 -10.09
N ALA A 154 -3.54 -7.74 -10.22
CA ALA A 154 -3.07 -9.04 -10.66
C ALA A 154 -2.56 -9.00 -12.11
N LYS A 155 -3.25 -8.31 -13.02
CA LYS A 155 -2.82 -8.14 -14.41
C LYS A 155 -1.43 -7.50 -14.52
N ALA A 156 -1.19 -6.44 -13.73
CA ALA A 156 0.08 -5.73 -13.74
C ALA A 156 1.23 -6.55 -13.11
N ALA A 157 0.94 -7.36 -12.10
CA ALA A 157 1.97 -8.01 -11.29
C ALA A 157 2.31 -9.45 -11.76
N LEU A 158 1.36 -10.20 -12.34
CA LEU A 158 1.53 -11.64 -12.58
C LEU A 158 2.74 -12.00 -13.43
N TYR A 159 3.01 -11.26 -14.50
CA TYR A 159 4.18 -11.48 -15.35
C TYR A 159 5.50 -11.42 -14.56
N TYR A 160 5.69 -10.32 -13.83
CA TYR A 160 6.90 -10.12 -13.03
C TYR A 160 6.96 -11.08 -11.85
N ALA A 161 5.81 -11.42 -11.27
CA ALA A 161 5.73 -12.35 -10.15
C ALA A 161 6.18 -13.77 -10.56
N LEU A 162 5.78 -14.21 -11.76
CA LEU A 162 6.21 -15.50 -12.29
C LEU A 162 7.73 -15.55 -12.50
N LEU A 163 8.30 -14.51 -13.11
CA LEU A 163 9.75 -14.40 -13.35
C LEU A 163 10.56 -14.32 -12.06
N ARG A 164 10.21 -13.39 -11.17
CA ARG A 164 10.95 -13.18 -9.90
C ARG A 164 10.83 -14.37 -8.97
N GLY A 165 9.66 -15.02 -8.96
CA GLY A 165 9.44 -16.26 -8.21
C GLY A 165 10.09 -17.50 -8.82
N GLN A 166 10.77 -17.38 -9.96
CA GLN A 166 11.40 -18.50 -10.70
C GLN A 166 10.45 -19.66 -10.98
N THR A 167 9.15 -19.35 -11.16
CA THR A 167 8.10 -20.35 -11.43
C THR A 167 7.97 -20.70 -12.92
N VAL A 168 8.69 -19.97 -13.77
CA VAL A 168 8.78 -20.13 -15.22
C VAL A 168 10.25 -19.96 -15.64
N LYS A 169 10.61 -20.52 -16.79
CA LYS A 169 12.01 -20.58 -17.22
C LYS A 169 12.50 -19.31 -17.90
N ASN A 170 11.60 -18.58 -18.56
CA ASN A 170 11.95 -17.43 -19.39
C ASN A 170 10.78 -16.45 -19.54
N GLU A 171 11.04 -15.31 -20.20
CA GLU A 171 10.04 -14.27 -20.44
C GLU A 171 8.87 -14.72 -21.31
N GLU A 172 9.11 -15.57 -22.31
CA GLU A 172 8.06 -16.03 -23.23
C GLU A 172 7.03 -16.89 -22.47
N GLU A 173 7.51 -17.83 -21.66
CA GLU A 173 6.68 -18.64 -20.78
C GLU A 173 5.96 -17.76 -19.75
N ALA A 174 6.64 -16.75 -19.19
CA ALA A 174 6.02 -15.80 -18.27
C ALA A 174 4.87 -15.00 -18.93
N ARG A 175 5.03 -14.52 -20.17
CA ARG A 175 3.97 -13.79 -20.90
C ARG A 175 2.75 -14.67 -21.14
N SER A 176 2.96 -15.87 -21.68
CA SER A 176 1.87 -16.80 -21.98
C SER A 176 1.16 -17.27 -20.70
N ALA A 177 1.92 -17.68 -19.68
CA ALA A 177 1.36 -18.16 -18.42
C ALA A 177 0.63 -17.05 -17.64
N SER A 178 1.18 -15.83 -17.60
CA SER A 178 0.51 -14.70 -16.94
C SER A 178 -0.79 -14.31 -17.63
N ALA A 179 -0.83 -14.27 -18.97
CA ALA A 179 -2.06 -13.96 -19.72
C ALA A 179 -3.17 -14.98 -19.44
N ARG A 180 -2.86 -16.29 -19.52
CA ARG A 180 -3.83 -17.35 -19.23
C ARG A 180 -4.31 -17.33 -17.78
N LEU A 181 -3.40 -17.15 -16.82
CA LEU A 181 -3.76 -17.07 -15.41
C LEU A 181 -4.62 -15.84 -15.12
N TRP A 182 -4.30 -14.72 -15.75
CA TRP A 182 -5.05 -13.48 -15.66
C TRP A 182 -6.50 -13.64 -16.14
N GLU A 183 -6.70 -14.24 -17.32
CA GLU A 183 -8.04 -14.51 -17.87
C GLU A 183 -8.87 -15.40 -16.95
N ALA A 184 -8.29 -16.51 -16.47
CA ALA A 184 -8.97 -17.41 -15.55
C ALA A 184 -9.32 -16.73 -14.22
N TYR A 185 -8.42 -15.91 -13.69
CA TYR A 185 -8.62 -15.14 -12.47
C TYR A 185 -9.73 -14.08 -12.63
N ALA A 186 -9.72 -13.32 -13.73
CA ALA A 186 -10.76 -12.33 -14.02
C ALA A 186 -12.14 -12.98 -14.18
N ALA A 187 -12.22 -14.10 -14.91
CA ALA A 187 -13.48 -14.83 -15.11
C ALA A 187 -14.11 -15.29 -13.78
N GLN A 188 -13.29 -15.70 -12.80
CA GLN A 188 -13.80 -16.09 -11.49
C GLN A 188 -14.28 -14.92 -10.63
N ILE A 189 -13.66 -13.75 -10.78
CA ILE A 189 -14.08 -12.53 -10.09
C ILE A 189 -15.39 -11.98 -10.69
N ASP A 190 -15.52 -12.06 -12.01
CA ASP A 190 -16.66 -11.51 -12.76
C ASP A 190 -17.85 -12.47 -12.82
N GLY A 191 -17.63 -13.77 -12.60
CA GLY A 191 -18.68 -14.78 -12.50
C GLY A 191 -19.70 -14.42 -11.41
N GLY A 192 -20.96 -14.25 -11.80
CA GLY A 192 -22.05 -13.68 -10.99
C GLY A 192 -22.47 -14.42 -9.72
N GLY A 193 -21.65 -15.31 -9.14
CA GLY A 193 -22.05 -16.14 -8.01
C GLY A 193 -20.95 -16.67 -7.08
N GLY A 194 -19.78 -16.05 -6.92
CA GLY A 194 -18.77 -16.68 -6.06
C GLY A 194 -17.76 -15.77 -5.39
N VAL A 195 -16.68 -15.45 -6.10
CA VAL A 195 -15.51 -14.88 -5.43
C VAL A 195 -15.63 -13.37 -5.31
N VAL A 196 -15.75 -12.89 -4.08
CA VAL A 196 -15.57 -11.48 -3.75
C VAL A 196 -14.18 -11.34 -3.12
N PRO A 197 -13.25 -10.63 -3.77
CA PRO A 197 -11.98 -10.31 -3.14
C PRO A 197 -12.24 -9.51 -1.87
N SER A 198 -11.59 -9.89 -0.78
CA SER A 198 -11.57 -9.11 0.45
C SER A 198 -10.21 -8.45 0.55
N ILE A 199 -10.18 -7.14 0.78
CA ILE A 199 -8.92 -6.42 0.93
C ILE A 199 -8.74 -6.10 2.41
N PRO A 200 -8.13 -6.99 3.22
CA PRO A 200 -7.77 -6.68 4.59
C PRO A 200 -6.65 -5.63 4.61
N LEU A 201 -6.98 -4.39 4.91
CA LEU A 201 -6.00 -3.33 5.12
C LEU A 201 -5.80 -3.15 6.62
N LYS A 202 -4.57 -2.90 7.04
CA LYS A 202 -4.24 -2.52 8.41
C LYS A 202 -3.79 -1.07 8.41
N MET A 203 -4.60 -0.20 8.98
CA MET A 203 -4.20 1.18 9.22
C MET A 203 -3.47 1.26 10.56
N ILE A 204 -2.28 1.89 10.58
CA ILE A 204 -1.48 2.04 11.79
C ILE A 204 -1.39 3.53 12.10
N LEU A 205 -2.07 3.93 13.16
CA LEU A 205 -2.04 5.30 13.64
C LEU A 205 -1.03 5.38 14.76
N GLY A 206 -0.28 6.46 14.83
CA GLY A 206 0.62 6.74 15.94
C GLY A 206 0.81 8.23 16.04
N ARG A 207 0.93 8.74 17.26
CA ARG A 207 1.05 10.17 17.55
C ARG A 207 2.41 10.45 18.16
N LYS A 208 3.06 11.52 17.71
CA LYS A 208 4.28 12.02 18.36
C LYS A 208 3.90 12.69 19.68
N VAL A 209 4.67 12.44 20.73
CA VAL A 209 4.50 13.15 21.99
C VAL A 209 4.91 14.61 21.78
N SER A 210 4.00 15.55 22.03
CA SER A 210 4.29 16.97 22.03
C SER A 210 5.28 17.28 23.17
N GLY A 211 6.57 17.39 22.86
CA GLY A 211 7.58 17.75 23.87
C GLY A 211 8.97 17.12 23.73
N SER A 212 9.21 16.18 22.81
CA SER A 212 10.57 15.68 22.57
C SER A 212 11.35 16.62 21.64
N ALA A 213 11.71 17.80 22.16
CA ALA A 213 12.82 18.57 21.64
C ALA A 213 14.08 18.10 22.37
N SER A 214 14.97 17.43 21.64
CA SER A 214 16.37 17.24 22.01
C SER A 214 17.19 17.27 20.74
#